data_AF-A0A965Z763-F1
#
_entry.id   AF-A0A965Z763-F1
#
_cell.length_a   1.000
_cell.length_b   1.000
_cell.length_c   1.000
_cell.angle_alpha   90.00
_cell.angle_beta   90.00
_cell.angle_gamma   90.00
#
_symmetry.space_group_name_H-M   'P 1'
#
loop_
_entity.id
_entity.type
_entity.pdbx_description
1 polymer ?
#
loop_
_entity_poly.entity_id
_entity_poly.type
_entity_poly.pdbx_seq_one_letter_code
_entity_poly.pdbx_strand_id
1 'polypeptide(L)'
;MAKVNLPLTSREEDIFAYILGYIVDNNYSPTRQEIADKFSISPTGAQKFIQSLIDKGRIRVIKKKGGRVWRNIVLVKKDLG
;
A
#
# COMPACT_ATOMS: atom_id res chain seq x y z
N MET A 1 -9.39 2.00 -15.21
CA MET A 1 -10.46 1.82 -14.21
C MET A 1 -10.49 3.06 -13.33
N ALA A 2 -11.66 3.66 -13.13
CA ALA A 2 -11.81 4.80 -12.23
C ALA A 2 -11.51 4.36 -10.78
N LYS A 3 -10.76 5.17 -10.03
CA LYS A 3 -10.50 4.92 -8.61
C LYS A 3 -11.77 5.26 -7.83
N VAL A 4 -12.31 4.30 -7.07
CA VAL A 4 -13.55 4.48 -6.31
C VAL A 4 -13.19 4.70 -4.85
N ASN A 5 -13.63 5.80 -4.23
CA ASN A 5 -13.39 6.06 -2.81
C ASN A 5 -14.35 5.22 -1.94
N LEU A 6 -14.12 3.90 -1.91
CA LEU A 6 -14.86 2.97 -1.05
C LEU A 6 -14.27 2.94 0.37
N PRO A 7 -15.09 2.64 1.39
CA PRO A 7 -14.59 2.35 2.72
C PRO A 7 -13.63 1.15 2.69
N LEU A 8 -12.67 1.17 3.61
CA LEU A 8 -11.78 0.04 3.83
C LEU A 8 -12.49 -0.99 4.71
N THR A 9 -12.21 -2.27 4.48
CA THR A 9 -12.51 -3.32 5.46
C THR A 9 -11.53 -3.21 6.63
N SER A 10 -11.87 -3.78 7.78
CA SER A 10 -10.99 -3.74 8.96
C SER A 10 -9.58 -4.26 8.66
N ARG A 11 -9.46 -5.33 7.86
CA ARG A 11 -8.15 -5.88 7.47
C ARG A 11 -7.36 -4.95 6.55
N GLU A 12 -8.04 -4.22 5.67
CA GLU A 12 -7.41 -3.22 4.82
C GLU A 12 -6.99 -1.98 5.62
N GLU A 13 -7.78 -1.59 6.63
CA GLU A 13 -7.43 -0.52 7.56
C GLU A 13 -6.17 -0.86 8.33
N ASP A 14 -6.07 -2.06 8.90
CA ASP A 14 -4.87 -2.51 9.62
C ASP A 14 -3.62 -2.44 8.73
N ILE A 15 -3.73 -2.96 7.50
CA ILE A 15 -2.61 -2.98 6.55
C ILE A 15 -2.25 -1.55 6.13
N PHE A 16 -3.25 -0.68 5.92
CA PHE A 16 -3.00 0.70 5.56
C PHE A 16 -2.35 1.47 6.72
N ALA A 17 -2.81 1.28 7.96
CA ALA A 17 -2.23 1.85 9.16
C ALA A 17 -0.78 1.39 9.36
N TYR A 18 -0.49 0.10 9.12
CA TYR A 18 0.88 -0.40 9.13
C TYR A 18 1.75 0.29 8.07
N ILE A 19 1.27 0.42 6.82
CA ILE A 19 2.02 1.11 5.76
C ILE A 19 2.30 2.57 6.15
N LEU A 20 1.31 3.27 6.72
CA LEU A 20 1.46 4.65 7.19
C LEU A 20 2.53 4.75 8.29
N GLY A 21 2.39 3.98 9.36
CA GLY A 21 3.35 3.98 10.47
C GLY A 21 4.76 3.64 10.01
N TYR A 22 4.88 2.60 9.16
CA TYR A 22 6.16 2.19 8.61
C TYR A 22 6.84 3.31 7.80
N ILE A 23 6.08 4.06 6.98
CA ILE A 23 6.62 5.21 6.23
C ILE A 23 7.05 6.34 7.17
N VAL A 24 6.25 6.65 8.20
CA VAL A 24 6.57 7.69 9.18
C VAL A 24 7.84 7.35 9.96
N ASP A 25 7.97 6.10 10.40
CA ASP A 25 9.08 5.67 11.25
C ASP A 25 10.39 5.51 10.46
N ASN A 26 10.32 5.11 9.19
CA ASN A 26 11.49 4.72 8.40
C ASN A 26 11.84 5.68 7.25
N ASN A 27 10.98 6.65 6.94
CA ASN A 27 11.06 7.49 5.73
C ASN A 27 11.02 6.72 4.39
N TYR A 28 10.66 5.44 4.40
CA TYR A 28 10.46 4.62 3.22
C TYR A 28 9.31 3.65 3.41
N SER A 29 8.72 3.18 2.30
CA SER A 29 7.60 2.25 2.37
C SER A 29 8.04 0.81 2.69
N PRO A 30 7.16 0.02 3.33
CA PRO A 30 7.41 -1.41 3.46
C PRO A 30 7.33 -2.08 2.10
N THR A 31 8.06 -3.19 1.97
CA THR A 31 7.94 -4.10 0.85
C THR A 31 6.73 -5.00 1.03
N ARG A 32 6.32 -5.65 -0.07
CA ARG A 32 5.28 -6.68 -0.02
C ARG A 32 5.62 -7.82 0.95
N GLN A 33 6.89 -8.17 1.07
CA GLN A 33 7.34 -9.23 1.98
C GLN A 33 7.19 -8.78 3.43
N GLU A 34 7.64 -7.57 3.77
CA GLU A 34 7.49 -7.02 5.13
C GLU A 34 6.01 -6.90 5.55
N ILE A 35 5.11 -6.60 4.62
CA ILE A 35 3.66 -6.63 4.87
C ILE A 35 3.19 -8.07 5.10
N ALA A 36 3.61 -9.01 4.24
CA ALA A 36 3.25 -10.42 4.36
C ALA A 36 3.66 -11.00 5.72
N ASP A 37 4.90 -10.74 6.12
CA ASP A 37 5.49 -11.21 7.37
C ASP A 37 4.75 -10.59 8.57
N LYS A 38 4.53 -9.27 8.57
CA LYS A 38 3.82 -8.57 9.66
C LYS A 38 2.42 -9.12 9.90
N PHE A 39 1.71 -9.49 8.85
CA PHE A 39 0.32 -9.94 8.91
C PHE A 39 0.16 -11.46 8.85
N SER A 40 1.26 -12.22 8.83
CA SER A 40 1.26 -13.69 8.70
C SER A 40 0.41 -14.17 7.52
N ILE A 41 0.55 -13.51 6.37
CA ILE A 41 -0.13 -13.86 5.11
C ILE A 41 0.90 -14.16 4.03
N SER A 42 0.47 -14.79 2.94
CA SER A 42 1.36 -14.97 1.80
C SER A 42 1.70 -13.64 1.11
N PRO A 43 2.85 -13.52 0.43
CA PRO A 43 3.17 -12.35 -0.38
C PRO A 43 2.10 -12.05 -1.45
N THR A 44 1.47 -13.09 -2.01
CA THR A 44 0.34 -12.95 -2.95
C THR A 44 -0.90 -12.39 -2.24
N GLY A 45 -1.17 -12.82 -1.01
CA GLY A 45 -2.22 -12.21 -0.17
C GLY A 45 -1.97 -10.73 0.08
N ALA A 46 -0.74 -10.37 0.48
CA ALA A 46 -0.35 -8.97 0.65
C ALA A 46 -0.52 -8.17 -0.65
N GLN A 47 -0.19 -8.74 -1.83
CA GLN A 47 -0.41 -8.10 -3.12
C GLN A 47 -1.88 -7.75 -3.37
N LYS A 48 -2.82 -8.63 -2.98
CA LYS A 48 -4.26 -8.38 -3.15
C LYS A 48 -4.71 -7.18 -2.32
N PHE A 49 -4.28 -7.08 -1.06
CA PHE A 49 -4.59 -5.93 -0.22
C PHE A 49 -3.95 -4.64 -0.74
N ILE A 50 -2.68 -4.70 -1.17
CA ILE A 50 -2.01 -3.56 -1.81
C ILE A 50 -2.81 -3.09 -3.04
N GLN A 51 -3.26 -4.03 -3.89
CA GLN A 51 -4.06 -3.70 -5.07
C GLN A 51 -5.39 -3.05 -4.68
N SER A 52 -6.11 -3.59 -3.69
CA SER A 52 -7.34 -2.99 -3.19
C SER A 52 -7.13 -1.55 -2.68
N LEU A 53 -6.06 -1.31 -1.92
CA LEU A 53 -5.72 0.04 -1.43
C LEU A 53 -5.37 1.01 -2.58
N ILE A 54 -4.80 0.52 -3.68
CA ILE A 54 -4.57 1.31 -4.91
C ILE A 54 -5.90 1.66 -5.58
N ASP A 55 -6.77 0.68 -5.74
CA ASP A 55 -8.06 0.83 -6.42
C ASP A 55 -8.98 1.78 -5.65
N LYS A 56 -8.88 1.75 -4.31
CA LYS A 56 -9.57 2.68 -3.39
C LYS A 56 -8.88 4.03 -3.23
N GLY A 57 -7.78 4.27 -3.94
CA GLY A 57 -7.08 5.55 -3.98
C GLY A 57 -6.38 5.94 -2.68
N ARG A 58 -6.03 4.98 -1.81
CA ARG A 58 -5.27 5.24 -0.58
C ARG A 58 -3.77 5.34 -0.85
N ILE A 59 -3.26 4.48 -1.73
CA ILE A 59 -1.85 4.42 -2.11
C ILE A 59 -1.69 4.34 -3.64
N ARG A 60 -0.47 4.50 -4.12
CA ARG A 60 -0.06 4.18 -5.49
C ARG A 60 1.31 3.51 -5.46
N VAL A 61 1.59 2.71 -6.50
CA VAL A 61 2.92 2.11 -6.70
C VAL A 61 3.66 2.83 -7.81
N ILE A 62 4.91 3.22 -7.53
CA ILE A 62 5.81 3.80 -8.53
C ILE A 62 6.36 2.65 -9.38
N LYS A 63 6.32 2.82 -10.71
CA LYS A 63 6.92 1.88 -11.66
C LYS A 63 8.00 2.61 -12.45
N LYS A 64 9.14 1.95 -12.69
CA LYS A 64 10.21 2.43 -13.58
C LYS A 64 10.19 1.60 -14.85
N LYS A 65 10.28 2.26 -16.02
CA LYS A 65 10.36 1.56 -17.31
C LYS A 65 11.65 0.74 -17.34
N GLY A 66 11.53 -0.57 -17.59
CA GLY A 66 12.68 -1.47 -17.73
C GLY A 66 13.30 -2.02 -16.43
N GLY A 67 12.66 -1.87 -15.26
CA GLY A 67 13.22 -2.44 -14.03
C GLY A 67 12.28 -2.50 -12.83
N ARG A 68 12.73 -3.20 -11.78
CA ARG A 68 12.04 -3.28 -10.49
C ARG A 68 12.40 -2.07 -9.62
N VAL A 69 11.38 -1.41 -9.08
CA VAL A 69 11.56 -0.37 -8.05
C VAL A 69 11.34 -1.03 -6.70
N TRP A 70 12.34 -0.96 -5.83
CA TRP A 70 12.23 -1.39 -4.45
C TRP A 70 11.49 -0.33 -3.64
N ARG A 71 10.72 -0.75 -2.62
CA ARG A 71 9.98 0.15 -1.70
C ARG A 71 9.19 1.22 -2.44
N ASN A 72 8.33 0.77 -3.36
CA ASN A 72 7.69 1.64 -4.35
C ASN A 72 6.27 2.09 -3.99
N ILE A 73 5.81 1.83 -2.77
CA ILE A 73 4.49 2.28 -2.31
C ILE A 73 4.61 3.74 -1.86
N VAL A 74 3.68 4.59 -2.30
CA VAL A 74 3.57 5.96 -1.83
C VAL A 74 2.12 6.32 -1.55
N LEU A 75 1.91 7.19 -0.56
CA LEU A 75 0.59 7.67 -0.19
C LEU A 75 0.02 8.55 -1.31
N VAL A 76 -1.29 8.45 -1.54
CA VAL A 76 -1.99 9.44 -2.35
C VAL A 76 -2.29 10.61 -1.42
N LYS A 77 -1.71 11.79 -1.68
CA LYS A 77 -2.15 13.03 -1.03
C LYS A 77 -3.60 13.26 -1.45
N LYS A 78 -4.51 13.29 -0.49
CA LYS A 78 -5.82 13.89 -0.72
C LYS A 78 -5.57 15.39 -0.76
N ASP A 79 -5.88 16.04 -1.88
CA ASP A 79 -5.88 17.49 -1.95
C ASP A 79 -6.74 17.99 -0.77
N LEU A 80 -6.07 18.61 0.21
CA LEU A 80 -6.73 19.43 1.22
C LEU A 80 -7.09 20.73 0.51
N GLY A 81 -8.16 20.66 -0.29
CA GLY A 81 -8.89 21.82 -0.76
C GLY A 81 -9.92 22.23 0.28
#